data_AF-A0A7S1RBM3-F1
#
_entry.id   AF-A0A7S1RBM3-F1
#
_cell.length_a   1.000
_cell.length_b   1.000
_cell.length_c   1.000
_cell.angle_alpha   90.00
_cell.angle_beta   90.00
_cell.angle_gamma   90.00
#
_symmetry.space_group_name_H-M   'P 1'
#
loop_
_entity.id
_entity.type
_entity.pdbx_description
1 polymer ?
#
loop_
_entity_poly.entity_id
_entity_poly.type
_entity_poly.pdbx_seq_one_letter_code
_entity_poly.pdbx_strand_id
1 'polypeptide(L)'
;EARARQKVLSILPDAVRGEAPTSFTTQSLLEWCKERLAPQTYEAICAEMLFAFKEAEYVVADAYNDETAPELAHWGLSLPTYMHFTSPIRRYADVLVHRWLAHILEEEAAAESPSDARAADLR
;
A
#
# COMPACT_ATOMS: atom_id res chain seq x y z
N GLU A 1 11.86 3.51 3.76
CA GLU A 1 11.95 3.72 5.22
C GLU A 1 13.11 4.62 5.66
N ALA A 2 14.38 4.28 5.40
CA ALA A 2 15.55 5.02 5.92
C ALA A 2 15.54 6.54 5.63
N ARG A 3 15.12 6.95 4.42
CA ARG A 3 14.98 8.37 4.04
C ARG A 3 13.99 9.12 4.93
N ALA A 4 12.85 8.51 5.22
CA ALA A 4 11.78 9.15 5.98
C ALA A 4 12.19 9.31 7.45
N ARG A 5 12.86 8.30 8.01
CA ARG A 5 13.49 8.40 9.33
C ARG A 5 14.54 9.51 9.40
N GLN A 6 15.45 9.60 8.42
CA GLN A 6 16.46 10.65 8.38
C GLN A 6 15.83 12.05 8.35
N LYS A 7 14.72 12.20 7.60
CA LYS A 7 13.95 13.44 7.55
C LYS A 7 13.37 13.80 8.92
N VAL A 8 12.75 12.87 9.63
CA VAL A 8 12.25 13.11 11.00
C VAL A 8 13.36 13.58 11.93
N LEU A 9 14.50 12.88 11.97
CA LEU A 9 15.62 13.25 12.83
C LEU A 9 16.16 14.65 12.54
N SER A 10 16.13 15.09 11.28
CA SER A 10 16.55 16.45 10.89
C SER A 10 15.60 17.56 11.35
N ILE A 11 14.32 17.24 11.58
CA ILE A 11 13.28 18.21 11.95
C ILE A 11 13.12 18.27 13.47
N LEU A 12 13.55 17.24 14.20
CA LEU A 12 13.46 17.20 15.67
C LEU A 12 14.11 18.44 16.30
N PRO A 13 13.47 19.05 17.33
CA PRO A 13 14.07 20.13 18.10
C PRO A 13 15.41 19.69 18.69
N ASP A 14 16.40 20.60 18.70
CA ASP A 14 17.75 20.30 19.17
C ASP A 14 17.78 19.76 20.62
N ALA A 15 16.83 20.18 21.45
CA ALA A 15 16.68 19.73 22.83
C ALA A 15 16.46 18.21 22.98
N VAL A 16 15.79 17.58 22.01
CA VAL A 16 15.41 16.16 22.06
C VAL A 16 16.15 15.33 21.02
N ARG A 17 16.79 15.96 20.04
CA ARG A 17 17.51 15.30 18.95
C ARG A 17 18.63 14.38 19.46
N GLY A 18 19.33 14.76 20.52
CA GLY A 18 20.41 13.97 21.12
C GLY A 18 19.95 12.71 21.86
N GLU A 19 18.68 12.65 22.26
CA GLU A 19 18.08 11.52 22.97
C GLU A 19 17.39 10.53 22.02
N ALA A 20 17.29 10.88 20.73
CA ALA A 20 16.57 10.11 19.74
C ALA A 20 17.27 8.76 19.46
N PRO A 21 16.60 7.62 19.67
CA PRO A 21 17.22 6.31 19.46
C PRO A 21 17.57 6.05 17.99
N THR A 22 18.78 5.56 17.75
CA THR A 22 19.28 5.30 16.39
C THR A 22 18.90 3.92 15.82
N SER A 23 18.38 3.01 16.66
CA SER A 23 17.97 1.67 16.25
C SER A 23 16.47 1.55 15.96
N PHE A 24 15.68 2.60 16.21
CA PHE A 24 14.23 2.52 16.09
C PHE A 24 13.78 2.43 14.63
N THR A 25 12.72 1.64 14.43
CA THR A 25 11.93 1.70 13.19
C THR A 25 11.27 3.07 13.11
N THR A 26 10.80 3.39 11.92
CA THR A 26 10.11 4.65 11.69
C THR A 26 8.86 4.81 12.57
N GLN A 27 8.09 3.75 12.75
CA GLN A 27 6.90 3.76 13.60
C GLN A 27 7.26 4.00 15.08
N SER A 28 8.22 3.24 15.61
CA SER A 28 8.65 3.39 17.01
C SER A 28 9.26 4.78 17.28
N LEU A 29 9.91 5.39 16.28
CA LEU A 29 10.39 6.77 16.38
C LEU A 29 9.22 7.77 16.49
N LEU A 30 8.15 7.60 15.71
CA LEU A 30 6.97 8.47 15.80
C LEU A 30 6.25 8.29 17.14
N GLU A 31 6.13 7.07 17.65
CA GLU A 31 5.59 6.80 19.00
C GLU A 31 6.44 7.49 20.08
N TRP A 32 7.76 7.38 19.99
CA TRP A 32 8.68 8.07 20.88
C TRP A 32 8.54 9.60 20.83
N CYS A 33 8.34 10.16 19.63
CA CYS A 33 8.07 11.59 19.44
C CYS A 33 6.74 12.02 20.07
N LYS A 34 5.69 11.20 19.93
CA LYS A 34 4.36 11.47 20.49
C LYS A 34 4.38 11.61 22.02
N GLU A 35 5.22 10.84 22.70
CA GLU A 35 5.34 10.89 24.16
C GLU A 35 6.09 12.12 24.69
N ARG A 36 6.96 12.72 23.88
CA ARG A 36 7.94 13.74 24.32
C ARG A 36 7.70 15.13 23.77
N LEU A 37 6.92 15.25 22.69
CA LEU A 37 6.69 16.50 22.00
C LEU A 37 5.29 17.04 22.27
N ALA A 38 5.15 18.36 22.16
CA ALA A 38 3.84 19.00 22.15
C ALA A 38 3.01 18.48 20.94
N PRO A 39 1.67 18.38 21.06
CA PRO A 39 0.82 17.84 20.01
C PRO A 39 1.01 18.52 18.65
N GLN A 40 1.18 19.85 18.64
CA GLN A 40 1.36 20.61 17.40
C GLN A 40 2.67 20.26 16.69
N THR A 41 3.74 20.06 17.46
CA THR A 41 5.04 19.66 16.92
C THR A 41 4.99 18.23 16.38
N TYR A 42 4.31 17.33 17.09
CA TYR A 42 4.12 15.95 16.64
C TYR A 42 3.32 15.89 15.32
N GLU A 43 2.23 16.64 15.22
CA GLU A 43 1.42 16.72 13.99
C GLU A 43 2.23 17.28 12.81
N ALA A 44 3.04 18.32 13.04
CA ALA A 44 3.94 18.86 12.02
C ALA A 44 4.96 17.82 11.53
N ILE A 45 5.54 17.05 12.45
CA ILE A 45 6.44 15.94 12.10
C ILE A 45 5.71 14.88 11.30
N CYS A 46 4.47 14.50 11.68
CA CYS A 46 3.66 13.56 10.92
C CYS A 46 3.32 14.07 9.52
N ALA A 47 3.07 15.37 9.34
CA ALA A 47 2.85 15.95 8.02
C ALA A 47 4.11 15.89 7.15
N GLU A 48 5.26 16.31 7.68
CA GLU A 48 6.56 16.24 7.01
C GLU A 48 6.95 14.79 6.66
N MET A 49 6.61 13.86 7.53
CA MET A 49 6.79 12.43 7.35
C MET A 49 6.04 11.94 6.11
N LEU A 50 4.78 12.36 5.91
CA LEU A 50 3.98 11.98 4.74
C LEU A 50 4.64 12.44 3.44
N PHE A 51 5.26 13.61 3.42
CA PHE A 51 6.00 14.12 2.25
C PHE A 51 7.32 13.39 1.99
N ALA A 52 7.84 12.63 2.96
CA ALA A 52 9.09 11.89 2.80
C ALA A 52 8.90 10.48 2.22
N PHE A 53 7.66 9.97 2.19
CA PHE A 53 7.35 8.67 1.59
C PHE A 53 7.28 8.72 0.07
N LYS A 54 7.59 7.57 -0.56
CA LYS A 54 7.28 7.37 -1.97
C LYS A 54 5.75 7.31 -2.12
N GLU A 55 5.22 7.95 -3.16
CA GLU A 55 3.81 7.83 -3.53
C GLU A 55 3.46 6.37 -3.85
N ALA A 56 2.25 5.96 -3.50
CA ALA A 56 1.74 4.64 -3.84
C ALA A 56 1.40 4.58 -5.33
N GLU A 57 1.83 3.51 -5.99
CA GLU A 57 1.68 3.32 -7.44
C GLU A 57 0.76 2.11 -7.70
N TYR A 58 -0.06 2.20 -8.76
CA TYR A 58 -0.76 1.03 -9.27
C TYR A 58 0.18 0.18 -10.11
N VAL A 59 0.19 -1.11 -9.84
CA VAL A 59 1.06 -2.08 -10.50
C VAL A 59 0.22 -3.28 -10.91
N VAL A 60 0.45 -3.81 -12.11
CA VAL A 60 -0.10 -5.08 -12.56
C VAL A 60 0.98 -6.16 -12.35
N ALA A 61 0.72 -7.10 -11.45
CA ALA A 61 1.71 -8.09 -11.03
C ALA A 61 2.25 -8.95 -12.20
N ASP A 62 1.37 -9.35 -13.13
CA ASP A 62 1.70 -10.23 -14.26
C ASP A 62 2.45 -9.53 -15.41
N ALA A 63 2.69 -8.22 -15.30
CA ALA A 63 3.39 -7.47 -16.34
C ALA A 63 4.93 -7.57 -16.24
N TYR A 64 5.45 -8.21 -15.18
CA TYR A 64 6.88 -8.25 -14.86
C TYR A 64 7.40 -9.70 -14.86
N ASN A 65 8.64 -9.88 -15.29
CA ASN A 65 9.38 -11.12 -15.06
C ASN A 65 9.94 -11.15 -13.62
N ASP A 66 10.29 -12.34 -13.12
CA ASP A 66 10.81 -12.53 -11.74
C ASP A 66 11.98 -11.59 -11.38
N GLU A 67 12.75 -11.15 -12.38
CA GLU A 67 13.91 -10.27 -12.19
C GLU A 67 13.56 -8.77 -12.07
N THR A 68 12.38 -8.34 -12.54
CA THR A 68 11.94 -6.94 -12.50
C THR A 68 10.66 -6.73 -11.69
N ALA A 69 10.20 -7.77 -10.99
CA ALA A 69 8.99 -7.73 -10.18
C ALA A 69 9.08 -6.60 -9.13
N PRO A 70 8.18 -5.60 -9.18
CA PRO A 70 8.13 -4.55 -8.19
C PRO A 70 7.69 -5.10 -6.82
N GLU A 71 8.15 -4.46 -5.75
CA GLU A 71 7.72 -4.78 -4.40
C GLU A 71 6.23 -4.50 -4.23
N LEU A 72 5.41 -5.55 -4.08
CA LEU A 72 3.94 -5.44 -3.97
C LEU A 72 3.48 -5.06 -2.56
N ALA A 73 4.39 -5.05 -1.59
CA ALA A 73 4.09 -4.74 -0.21
C ALA A 73 3.70 -3.27 -0.04
N HIS A 74 2.52 -3.04 0.52
CA HIS A 74 2.04 -1.70 0.80
C HIS A 74 2.53 -1.26 2.19
N TRP A 75 3.69 -0.58 2.23
CA TRP A 75 4.33 -0.14 3.48
C TRP A 75 3.37 0.60 4.42
N GLY A 76 2.61 1.58 3.91
CA GLY A 76 1.71 2.40 4.73
C GLY A 76 0.50 1.67 5.34
N LEU A 77 0.18 0.47 4.85
CA LEU A 77 -0.92 -0.37 5.36
C LEU A 77 -0.37 -1.60 6.09
N SER A 78 0.94 -1.82 6.07
CA SER A 78 1.59 -3.04 6.58
C SER A 78 1.00 -4.32 5.99
N LEU A 79 0.66 -4.31 4.70
CA LEU A 79 0.10 -5.47 3.98
C LEU A 79 1.06 -5.97 2.89
N PRO A 80 1.17 -7.29 2.66
CA PRO A 80 2.03 -7.85 1.62
C PRO A 80 1.52 -7.58 0.20
N THR A 81 0.21 -7.40 0.04
CA THR A 81 -0.45 -7.00 -1.21
C THR A 81 -1.67 -6.16 -0.87
N TYR A 82 -2.03 -5.23 -1.76
CA TYR A 82 -3.21 -4.40 -1.62
C TYR A 82 -3.76 -4.00 -2.99
N MET A 83 -5.08 -3.86 -3.10
CA MET A 83 -5.74 -3.36 -4.30
C MET A 83 -6.94 -2.48 -3.94
N HIS A 84 -7.35 -1.62 -4.87
CA HIS A 84 -8.62 -0.89 -4.74
C HIS A 84 -9.78 -1.63 -5.40
N PHE A 85 -10.91 -1.69 -4.70
CA PHE A 85 -12.13 -2.38 -5.16
C PHE A 85 -13.43 -1.60 -4.87
N THR A 86 -13.44 -0.75 -3.85
CA THR A 86 -14.68 -0.23 -3.24
C THR A 86 -15.27 1.01 -3.91
N SER A 87 -14.71 1.54 -5.00
CA SER A 87 -15.19 2.78 -5.63
C SER A 87 -15.09 2.80 -7.17
N PRO A 88 -15.68 1.81 -7.88
CA PRO A 88 -15.62 1.71 -9.35
C PRO A 88 -16.23 2.90 -10.10
N ILE A 89 -17.14 3.67 -9.47
CA ILE A 89 -17.74 4.86 -10.09
C ILE A 89 -16.69 5.97 -10.32
N ARG A 90 -15.65 6.07 -9.48
CA ARG A 90 -14.70 7.20 -9.47
C ARG A 90 -13.23 6.79 -9.59
N ARG A 91 -12.92 5.50 -9.71
CA ARG A 91 -11.56 4.98 -9.87
C ARG A 91 -11.56 3.89 -10.93
N TYR A 92 -10.80 4.11 -12.00
CA TYR A 92 -10.71 3.14 -13.10
C TYR A 92 -10.02 1.83 -12.70
N ALA A 93 -9.06 1.89 -11.76
CA ALA A 93 -8.41 0.69 -11.21
C ALA A 93 -9.45 -0.29 -10.62
N ASP A 94 -10.40 0.21 -9.82
CA ASP A 94 -11.49 -0.60 -9.28
C ASP A 94 -12.35 -1.21 -10.39
N VAL A 95 -12.62 -0.49 -11.49
CA VAL A 95 -13.38 -1.04 -12.64
C VAL A 95 -12.68 -2.26 -13.23
N LEU A 96 -11.35 -2.23 -13.39
CA LEU A 96 -10.59 -3.38 -13.89
C LEU A 96 -10.68 -4.57 -12.94
N VAL A 97 -10.51 -4.34 -11.63
CA VAL A 97 -10.62 -5.40 -10.62
C VAL A 97 -12.02 -6.03 -10.61
N HIS A 98 -13.08 -5.21 -10.71
CA HIS A 98 -14.46 -5.72 -10.80
C HIS A 98 -14.66 -6.61 -12.04
N ARG A 99 -14.06 -6.25 -13.19
CA ARG A 99 -14.13 -7.07 -14.41
C ARG A 99 -13.36 -8.38 -14.27
N TRP A 100 -12.15 -8.34 -13.71
CA TRP A 100 -11.37 -9.56 -13.47
C TRP A 100 -12.08 -10.51 -12.51
N LEU A 101 -12.64 -9.99 -11.42
CA LEU A 101 -13.39 -10.80 -10.47
C LEU A 101 -14.62 -11.45 -11.13
N ALA A 102 -15.36 -10.70 -11.94
CA ALA A 102 -16.51 -11.26 -12.65
C ALA A 102 -16.10 -12.41 -13.59
N HIS A 103 -15.01 -12.22 -14.34
CA HIS A 103 -14.49 -13.26 -15.24
C HIS A 103 -14.06 -14.53 -14.49
N ILE A 104 -13.33 -14.38 -13.38
CA ILE A 104 -12.90 -15.52 -12.55
C ILE A 104 -14.12 -16.30 -12.02
N LEU A 105 -15.14 -15.60 -11.53
CA LEU A 105 -16.35 -16.24 -11.00
C LEU A 105 -17.15 -16.96 -12.10
N GLU A 106 -17.18 -16.42 -13.33
CA GLU A 106 -17.80 -17.09 -14.48
C GLU A 106 -17.05 -18.37 -14.87
N GLU A 107 -15.71 -18.34 -14.87
CA GLU A 107 -14.89 -19.52 -15.14
C GLU A 107 -15.05 -20.61 -14.06
N GLU A 108 -15.07 -20.22 -12.78
CA GLU A 108 -15.31 -21.14 -11.66
C GLU A 108 -16.70 -21.81 -11.78
N ALA A 109 -17.74 -21.02 -12.08
CA ALA A 109 -19.09 -21.54 -12.26
C ALA A 109 -19.18 -22.53 -13.44
N ALA A 110 -18.51 -22.25 -14.55
CA ALA A 110 -18.45 -23.13 -15.71
C ALA A 110 -17.69 -24.44 -15.43
N ALA A 111 -16.64 -24.38 -14.60
CA ALA A 111 -15.88 -25.57 -14.18
C ALA A 111 -16.70 -26.49 -13.26
N GLU A 112 -17.56 -25.93 -12.41
CA GLU A 112 -18.42 -26.69 -11.49
C GLU A 112 -19.66 -27.31 -12.16
N SER A 113 -20.03 -26.85 -13.36
CA SER A 113 -21.16 -27.37 -14.13
C SER A 113 -20.74 -27.87 -15.52
N PRO A 114 -20.08 -29.04 -15.63
CA PRO A 114 -19.61 -29.58 -16.92
C PRO A 114 -20.73 -29.98 -17.88
N SER A 115 -22.00 -29.94 -17.47
CA SER A 115 -23.12 -30.48 -18.26
C SER A 115 -23.59 -29.59 -19.41
N ASP A 116 -23.26 -28.30 -19.43
CA ASP A 116 -23.87 -27.34 -20.36
C ASP A 116 -22.95 -26.89 -21.51
N ALA A 117 -21.69 -27.35 -21.53
CA ALA A 117 -20.70 -27.00 -22.56
C ALA A 117 -21.05 -27.48 -23.99
N ARG A 118 -22.09 -28.32 -24.16
CA ARG A 118 -22.53 -28.80 -25.49
C ARG A 118 -23.58 -27.93 -26.18
N ALA A 119 -24.12 -26.89 -25.53
CA ALA A 119 -25.20 -26.09 -26.11
C ALA A 119 -24.76 -24.79 -26.80
N ALA A 120 -23.51 -24.35 -26.60
CA ALA A 120 -23.01 -23.06 -27.12
C ALA A 120 -22.33 -23.14 -28.49
N ASP A 121 -22.03 -24.32 -29.02
CA ASP A 121 -21.30 -24.52 -30.29
C ASP A 121 -22.21 -24.60 -31.53
N LEU A 122 -23.43 -24.05 -31.43
CA LEU A 122 -24.42 -23.97 -32.51
C LEU A 122 -24.94 -22.53 -32.68
N ARG A 123 -24.04 -21.57 -32.93
CA ARG A 123 -24.38 -20.28 -33.57
C ARG A 123 -23.23 -19.73 -34.41
#